data_AF-A0A2M7XAG7-F1
#
_entry.id   AF-A0A2M7XAG7-F1
#
_cell.length_a   1.000
_cell.length_b   1.000
_cell.length_c   1.000
_cell.angle_alpha   90.00
_cell.angle_beta   90.00
_cell.angle_gamma   90.00
#
_symmetry.space_group_name_H-M   'P 1'
#
loop_
_entity.id
_entity.type
_entity.pdbx_description
1 polymer ?
#
loop_
_entity_poly.entity_id
_entity_poly.type
_entity_poly.pdbx_seq_one_letter_code
_entity_poly.pdbx_strand_id
1 'polypeptide(L)'
;MTKRRKFLIASFVLSLGFVGIQFLDNPYKIDAIFVLSLVTSILFLWSLWEGIGKNSTLLTLILPAFFTGGVGVFWFLLPSNVFARLPMIIFYGLGIYALSLTMNVFTVSAVRTIALLRAARGVGFVLTLITLFLIYNAILSLKIPFWGSAPLITALSFPLFLQGFWTIPLDKKISKDLLILSLVSSLVVGEISVSLFFWPATLVVGSIFLTVAVYILLGLGQAKLEQRLFRQTVREYLLVGILVFIGMFFATHWGG
;
A
#
# COMPACT_ATOMS: atom_id res chain seq x y z
N MET A 1 4.60 -24.14 -17.31
CA MET A 1 5.52 -23.09 -16.83
C MET A 1 5.62 -23.14 -15.31
N THR A 2 6.80 -22.96 -14.72
CA THR A 2 6.94 -22.88 -13.26
C THR A 2 6.36 -21.56 -12.74
N LYS A 3 5.77 -21.54 -11.53
CA LYS A 3 5.19 -20.33 -10.92
C LYS A 3 6.19 -19.17 -10.85
N ARG A 4 7.46 -19.47 -10.53
CA ARG A 4 8.54 -18.46 -10.50
C ARG A 4 8.76 -17.80 -11.86
N ARG A 5 8.67 -18.55 -12.97
CA ARG A 5 8.75 -17.98 -14.32
C ARG A 5 7.54 -17.10 -14.62
N LYS A 6 6.32 -17.49 -14.22
CA LYS A 6 5.12 -16.64 -14.36
C LYS A 6 5.27 -15.31 -13.63
N PHE A 7 5.81 -15.32 -12.40
CA PHE A 7 6.05 -14.08 -11.63
C PHE A 7 7.12 -13.19 -12.25
N LEU A 8 8.20 -13.79 -12.75
CA LEU A 8 9.26 -13.04 -13.44
C LEU A 8 8.73 -12.41 -14.74
N ILE A 9 7.94 -13.16 -15.52
CA ILE A 9 7.28 -12.64 -16.73
C ILE A 9 6.33 -11.49 -16.37
N ALA A 10 5.47 -11.67 -15.35
CA ALA A 10 4.54 -10.63 -14.94
C ALA A 10 5.26 -9.34 -14.50
N SER A 11 6.31 -9.45 -13.67
CA SER A 11 7.13 -8.31 -13.24
C SER A 11 7.81 -7.63 -14.43
N PHE A 12 8.38 -8.40 -15.36
CA PHE A 12 9.05 -7.86 -16.54
C PHE A 12 8.07 -7.15 -17.48
N VAL A 13 6.94 -7.78 -17.81
CA VAL A 13 5.88 -7.22 -18.67
C VAL A 13 5.32 -5.94 -18.05
N LEU A 14 5.04 -5.94 -16.75
CA LEU A 14 4.54 -4.74 -16.07
C LEU A 14 5.58 -3.62 -16.05
N SER A 15 6.86 -3.95 -15.85
CA SER A 15 7.94 -2.96 -15.88
C SER A 15 8.11 -2.35 -17.28
N LEU A 16 8.00 -3.16 -18.33
CA LEU A 16 7.98 -2.67 -19.71
C LEU A 16 6.75 -1.82 -20.00
N GLY A 17 5.57 -2.23 -19.53
CA GLY A 17 4.36 -1.42 -19.61
C GLY A 17 4.53 -0.05 -18.96
N PHE A 18 5.18 -0.02 -17.80
CA PHE A 18 5.51 1.21 -17.09
C PHE A 18 6.46 2.12 -17.88
N VAL A 19 7.44 1.54 -18.59
CA VAL A 19 8.31 2.28 -19.52
C VAL A 19 7.51 2.79 -20.73
N GLY A 20 6.57 1.99 -21.26
CA GLY A 20 5.71 2.37 -22.38
C GLY A 20 4.90 3.64 -22.13
N ILE A 21 4.43 3.85 -20.89
CA ILE A 21 3.68 5.05 -20.48
C ILE A 21 4.50 6.34 -20.70
N GLN A 22 5.84 6.25 -20.72
CA GLN A 22 6.69 7.43 -20.91
C GLN A 22 6.55 8.06 -22.31
N PHE A 23 6.17 7.27 -23.32
CA PHE A 23 6.04 7.72 -24.70
C PHE A 23 4.66 8.29 -25.01
N LEU A 24 3.71 8.23 -24.07
CA LEU A 24 2.38 8.79 -24.24
C LEU A 24 2.35 10.28 -23.93
N ASP A 25 1.44 11.01 -24.58
CA ASP A 25 1.19 12.41 -24.28
C ASP A 25 0.54 12.59 -22.90
N ASN A 26 0.75 13.75 -22.28
CA ASN A 26 0.31 14.07 -20.92
C ASN A 26 -1.16 13.73 -20.56
N PRO A 27 -2.19 13.98 -21.40
CA PRO A 27 -3.56 13.68 -21.01
C PRO A 27 -3.80 12.17 -20.82
N TYR A 28 -3.13 11.32 -21.61
CA TYR A 28 -3.37 9.87 -21.59
C TYR A 28 -2.56 9.13 -20.53
N LYS A 29 -1.65 9.79 -19.80
CA LYS A 29 -0.75 9.09 -18.87
C LYS A 29 -1.47 8.60 -17.61
N ILE A 30 -2.44 9.37 -17.08
CA ILE A 30 -3.23 8.96 -15.92
C ILE A 30 -4.11 7.76 -16.29
N ASP A 31 -4.77 7.82 -17.44
CA ASP A 31 -5.59 6.72 -17.97
C ASP A 31 -4.74 5.47 -18.19
N ALA A 32 -3.52 5.62 -18.73
CA ALA A 32 -2.60 4.51 -18.94
C ALA A 32 -2.13 3.86 -17.63
N ILE A 33 -1.95 4.61 -16.54
CA ILE A 33 -1.65 4.05 -15.21
C ILE A 33 -2.84 3.27 -14.67
N PHE A 34 -4.05 3.81 -14.84
CA PHE A 34 -5.26 3.10 -14.43
C PHE A 34 -5.40 1.77 -15.19
N VAL A 35 -5.19 1.79 -16.51
CA VAL A 35 -5.14 0.58 -17.34
C VAL A 35 -4.03 -0.37 -16.87
N LEU A 36 -2.84 0.13 -16.56
CA LEU A 36 -1.74 -0.71 -16.09
C LEU A 36 -2.03 -1.35 -14.72
N SER A 37 -2.75 -0.66 -13.83
CA SER A 37 -3.22 -1.21 -12.56
C SER A 37 -4.24 -2.35 -12.78
N LEU A 38 -5.15 -2.19 -13.74
CA LEU A 38 -6.06 -3.27 -14.15
C LEU A 38 -5.31 -4.46 -14.78
N VAL A 39 -4.35 -4.19 -15.68
CA VAL A 39 -3.47 -5.22 -16.26
C VAL A 39 -2.68 -5.95 -15.17
N THR A 40 -2.23 -5.23 -14.14
CA THR A 40 -1.57 -5.83 -12.96
C THR A 40 -2.50 -6.84 -12.31
N SER A 41 -3.75 -6.46 -12.07
CA SER A 41 -4.75 -7.37 -11.48
C SER A 41 -4.97 -8.62 -12.34
N ILE A 42 -5.05 -8.47 -13.66
CA ILE A 42 -5.22 -9.58 -14.61
C ILE A 42 -4.00 -10.51 -14.61
N LEU A 43 -2.78 -9.97 -14.63
CA LEU A 43 -1.55 -10.77 -14.59
C LEU A 43 -1.38 -11.49 -13.25
N PHE A 44 -1.78 -10.87 -12.14
CA PHE A 44 -1.80 -11.52 -10.83
C PHE A 44 -2.84 -12.64 -10.78
N LEU A 45 -4.05 -12.43 -11.32
CA LEU A 45 -5.06 -13.49 -11.47
C LEU A 45 -4.51 -14.69 -12.26
N TRP A 46 -3.89 -14.43 -13.42
CA TRP A 46 -3.30 -15.48 -14.25
C TRP A 46 -2.16 -16.21 -13.55
N SER A 47 -1.27 -15.47 -12.88
CA SER A 47 -0.11 -16.06 -12.22
C SER A 47 -0.45 -16.85 -10.95
N LEU A 48 -1.54 -16.48 -10.25
CA LEU A 48 -1.98 -17.10 -9.01
C LEU A 48 -3.09 -18.14 -9.19
N TRP A 49 -3.63 -18.32 -10.41
CA TRP A 49 -4.81 -19.13 -10.72
C TRP A 49 -4.85 -20.52 -10.03
N GLU A 50 -3.71 -21.21 -10.00
CA GLU A 50 -3.56 -22.56 -9.46
C GLU A 50 -3.70 -22.65 -7.92
N GLY A 51 -3.59 -21.53 -7.20
CA GLY A 51 -3.63 -21.49 -5.73
C GLY A 51 -4.93 -20.97 -5.13
N ILE A 52 -5.96 -20.73 -5.95
CA ILE A 52 -7.10 -19.89 -5.59
C ILE A 52 -8.25 -20.69 -4.96
N GLY A 53 -8.60 -20.37 -3.72
CA GLY A 53 -9.98 -20.48 -3.24
C GLY A 53 -10.78 -19.26 -3.72
N LYS A 54 -11.95 -19.46 -4.35
CA LYS A 54 -12.74 -18.43 -5.07
C LYS A 54 -12.87 -17.07 -4.35
N ASN A 55 -12.99 -17.04 -3.02
CA ASN A 55 -13.19 -15.79 -2.26
C ASN A 55 -11.90 -15.09 -1.79
N SER A 56 -10.80 -15.80 -1.58
CA SER A 56 -9.52 -15.17 -1.16
C SER A 56 -8.85 -14.41 -2.29
N THR A 57 -9.26 -14.63 -3.54
CA THR A 57 -8.67 -14.04 -4.74
C THR A 57 -8.72 -12.52 -4.73
N LEU A 58 -9.88 -11.94 -4.45
CA LEU A 58 -10.09 -10.52 -4.69
C LEU A 58 -9.20 -9.67 -3.77
N LEU A 59 -9.08 -10.06 -2.49
CA LEU A 59 -8.24 -9.36 -1.52
C LEU A 59 -6.75 -9.44 -1.87
N THR A 60 -6.29 -10.55 -2.48
CA THR A 60 -4.88 -10.68 -2.90
C THR A 60 -4.51 -9.78 -4.08
N LEU A 61 -5.49 -9.25 -4.82
CA LEU A 61 -5.25 -8.34 -5.96
C LEU A 61 -5.19 -6.88 -5.55
N ILE A 62 -5.74 -6.52 -4.38
CA ILE A 62 -5.83 -5.13 -3.91
C ILE A 62 -4.43 -4.53 -3.82
N LEU A 63 -3.54 -5.13 -3.02
CA LEU A 63 -2.21 -4.54 -2.79
C LEU A 63 -1.37 -4.41 -4.09
N PRO A 64 -1.30 -5.42 -4.98
CA PRO A 64 -0.64 -5.26 -6.29
C PRO A 64 -1.20 -4.14 -7.16
N ALA A 65 -2.52 -4.04 -7.28
CA ALA A 65 -3.15 -2.98 -8.08
C ALA A 65 -2.84 -1.59 -7.52
N PHE A 66 -2.97 -1.43 -6.19
CA PHE A 66 -2.68 -0.17 -5.51
C PHE A 66 -1.18 0.18 -5.55
N PHE A 67 -0.29 -0.80 -5.50
CA PHE A 67 1.15 -0.57 -5.66
C PHE A 67 1.47 -0.01 -7.05
N THR A 68 0.91 -0.62 -8.11
CA THR A 68 1.07 -0.09 -9.48
C THR A 68 0.49 1.32 -9.63
N GLY A 69 -0.71 1.55 -9.10
CA GLY A 69 -1.33 2.88 -9.10
C GLY A 69 -0.50 3.91 -8.34
N GLY A 70 -0.05 3.58 -7.13
CA GLY A 70 0.74 4.46 -6.27
C GLY A 70 2.09 4.82 -6.89
N VAL A 71 2.84 3.83 -7.39
CA VAL A 71 4.10 4.07 -8.10
C VAL A 71 3.86 4.86 -9.40
N GLY A 72 2.79 4.55 -10.13
CA GLY A 72 2.38 5.24 -11.35
C GLY A 72 2.12 6.73 -11.14
N VAL A 73 1.31 7.08 -10.14
CA VAL A 73 0.98 8.48 -9.87
C VAL A 73 2.19 9.22 -9.28
N PHE A 74 2.95 8.59 -8.38
CA PHE A 74 4.14 9.18 -7.79
C PHE A 74 5.23 9.46 -8.83
N TRP A 75 5.31 8.66 -9.89
CA TRP A 75 6.26 8.87 -10.98
C TRP A 75 6.14 10.25 -11.64
N PHE A 76 4.95 10.85 -11.70
CA PHE A 76 4.78 12.21 -12.24
C PHE A 76 5.40 13.29 -11.38
N LEU A 77 5.63 13.01 -10.11
CA LEU A 77 6.27 13.95 -9.18
C LEU A 77 7.80 13.95 -9.34
N LEU A 78 8.35 12.99 -10.09
CA LEU A 78 9.79 12.86 -10.28
C LEU A 78 10.28 13.66 -11.50
N PRO A 79 11.52 14.17 -11.45
CA PRO A 79 12.15 14.83 -12.58
C PRO A 79 12.14 13.96 -13.85
N SER A 80 12.05 14.58 -15.03
CA SER A 80 12.05 13.89 -16.32
C SER A 80 13.39 13.23 -16.70
N ASN A 81 14.40 13.33 -15.85
CA ASN A 81 15.73 12.78 -16.07
C ASN A 81 15.73 11.24 -16.02
N VAL A 82 16.39 10.62 -17.00
CA VAL A 82 16.53 9.15 -17.10
C VAL A 82 17.15 8.56 -15.83
N PHE A 83 18.10 9.25 -15.21
CA PHE A 83 18.75 8.82 -13.97
C PHE A 83 17.80 8.78 -12.76
N ALA A 84 16.78 9.63 -12.70
CA ALA A 84 15.78 9.58 -11.63
C ALA A 84 14.73 8.47 -11.88
N ARG A 85 14.51 8.15 -13.16
CA ARG A 85 13.51 7.18 -13.63
C ARG A 85 13.97 5.73 -13.54
N LEU A 86 15.25 5.46 -13.82
CA LEU A 86 15.79 4.09 -13.81
C LEU A 86 15.67 3.40 -12.44
N PRO A 87 16.04 4.03 -11.30
CA PRO A 87 15.86 3.43 -9.98
C PRO A 87 14.41 3.09 -9.67
N MET A 88 13.47 3.91 -10.13
CA MET A 88 12.04 3.68 -9.91
C MET A 88 11.48 2.52 -10.72
N ILE A 89 11.96 2.30 -11.95
CA ILE A 89 11.60 1.11 -12.75
C ILE A 89 12.11 -0.16 -12.06
N ILE A 90 13.37 -0.12 -11.57
CA ILE A 90 13.96 -1.24 -10.82
C ILE A 90 13.17 -1.50 -9.54
N PHE A 91 12.86 -0.45 -8.78
CA PHE A 91 12.05 -0.52 -7.57
C PHE A 91 10.66 -1.11 -7.85
N TYR A 92 10.00 -0.66 -8.91
CA TYR A 92 8.71 -1.18 -9.33
C TYR A 92 8.77 -2.66 -9.70
N GLY A 93 9.73 -3.05 -10.54
CA GLY A 93 9.91 -4.44 -10.97
C GLY A 93 10.18 -5.39 -9.80
N LEU A 94 11.10 -5.02 -8.91
CA LEU A 94 11.41 -5.76 -7.68
C LEU A 94 10.20 -5.81 -6.75
N GLY A 95 9.49 -4.70 -6.58
CA GLY A 95 8.26 -4.62 -5.77
C GLY A 95 7.17 -5.56 -6.28
N ILE A 96 6.91 -5.56 -7.60
CA ILE A 96 5.92 -6.47 -8.22
C ILE A 96 6.32 -7.94 -8.07
N TYR A 97 7.60 -8.26 -8.22
CA TYR A 97 8.09 -9.63 -8.01
C TYR A 97 7.92 -10.07 -6.54
N ALA A 98 8.29 -9.20 -5.59
CA ALA A 98 8.10 -9.43 -4.16
C ALA A 98 6.62 -9.57 -3.79
N LEU A 99 5.73 -8.76 -4.36
CA LEU A 99 4.28 -8.86 -4.20
C LEU A 99 3.76 -10.20 -4.75
N SER A 100 4.22 -10.63 -5.93
CA SER A 100 3.81 -11.90 -6.52
C SER A 100 4.17 -13.09 -5.62
N LEU A 101 5.38 -13.09 -5.06
CA LEU A 101 5.82 -14.09 -4.10
C LEU A 101 4.98 -14.06 -2.81
N THR A 102 4.76 -12.86 -2.27
CA THR A 102 4.01 -12.65 -1.02
C THR A 102 2.55 -13.09 -1.15
N MET A 103 1.88 -12.70 -2.24
CA MET A 103 0.50 -13.10 -2.51
C MET A 103 0.39 -14.60 -2.73
N ASN A 104 1.36 -15.23 -3.39
CA ASN A 104 1.39 -16.68 -3.51
C ASN A 104 1.58 -17.38 -2.15
N VAL A 105 2.37 -16.80 -1.23
CA VAL A 105 2.47 -17.34 0.13
C VAL A 105 1.13 -17.22 0.85
N PHE A 106 0.40 -16.10 0.73
CA PHE A 106 -0.92 -15.95 1.36
C PHE A 106 -1.95 -16.92 0.79
N THR A 107 -2.01 -17.10 -0.54
CA THR A 107 -2.96 -18.04 -1.15
C THR A 107 -2.68 -19.48 -0.75
N VAL A 108 -1.41 -19.90 -0.71
CA VAL A 108 -1.03 -21.23 -0.23
C VAL A 108 -1.32 -21.38 1.27
N SER A 109 -1.06 -20.32 2.05
CA SER A 109 -1.27 -20.30 3.51
C SER A 109 -2.74 -20.40 3.91
N ALA A 110 -3.64 -19.90 3.08
CA ALA A 110 -5.08 -19.97 3.29
C ALA A 110 -5.64 -21.41 3.20
N VAL A 111 -4.89 -22.34 2.59
CA VAL A 111 -5.26 -23.76 2.53
C VAL A 111 -4.50 -24.58 3.56
N ARG A 112 -3.22 -24.27 3.78
CA ARG A 112 -2.35 -24.97 4.73
C ARG A 112 -1.32 -24.04 5.35
N THR A 113 -1.02 -24.20 6.63
CA THR A 113 0.01 -23.40 7.29
C THR A 113 1.40 -23.72 6.72
N ILE A 114 2.16 -22.69 6.33
CA ILE A 114 3.54 -22.82 5.85
C ILE A 114 4.49 -21.89 6.63
N ALA A 115 5.73 -22.32 6.85
CA ALA A 115 6.72 -21.57 7.64
C ALA A 115 7.02 -20.17 7.07
N LEU A 116 6.94 -20.02 5.75
CA LEU A 116 7.18 -18.77 5.03
C LEU A 116 6.11 -17.69 5.31
N LEU A 117 4.97 -18.02 5.92
CA LEU A 117 3.89 -17.07 6.18
C LEU A 117 4.35 -15.88 7.05
N ARG A 118 5.19 -16.13 8.07
CA ARG A 118 5.70 -15.06 8.94
C ARG A 118 6.53 -14.03 8.17
N ALA A 119 7.41 -14.51 7.28
CA ALA A 119 8.20 -13.63 6.42
C ALA A 119 7.33 -12.86 5.43
N ALA A 120 6.34 -13.52 4.82
CA ALA A 120 5.40 -12.88 3.90
C ALA A 120 4.55 -11.80 4.57
N ARG A 121 4.10 -11.99 5.81
CA ARG A 121 3.40 -10.94 6.58
C ARG A 121 4.27 -9.69 6.74
N GLY A 122 5.55 -9.85 7.12
CA GLY A 122 6.48 -8.72 7.24
C GLY A 122 6.70 -7.98 5.92
N VAL A 123 6.96 -8.72 4.83
CA VAL A 123 7.16 -8.12 3.50
C VAL A 123 5.88 -7.42 3.00
N GLY A 124 4.72 -8.07 3.15
CA GLY A 124 3.43 -7.48 2.77
C GLY A 124 3.09 -6.23 3.57
N PHE A 125 3.40 -6.22 4.87
CA PHE A 125 3.23 -5.06 5.74
C PHE A 125 4.09 -3.86 5.26
N VAL A 126 5.38 -4.08 5.01
CA VAL A 126 6.28 -3.02 4.50
C VAL A 126 5.82 -2.50 3.13
N LEU A 127 5.43 -3.39 2.21
CA LEU A 127 4.93 -3.00 0.89
C LEU A 127 3.60 -2.24 0.97
N THR A 128 2.75 -2.52 1.95
CA THR A 128 1.51 -1.77 2.21
C THR A 128 1.84 -0.35 2.66
N LEU A 129 2.79 -0.17 3.59
CA LEU A 129 3.22 1.16 4.03
C LEU A 129 3.85 1.97 2.91
N ILE A 130 4.71 1.35 2.10
CA ILE A 130 5.28 1.99 0.91
C ILE A 130 4.17 2.44 -0.06
N THR A 131 3.20 1.56 -0.33
CA THR A 131 2.08 1.87 -1.23
C THR A 131 1.27 3.06 -0.71
N LEU A 132 0.94 3.05 0.59
CA LEU A 132 0.18 4.14 1.22
C LEU A 132 0.97 5.44 1.26
N PHE A 133 2.27 5.40 1.52
CA PHE A 133 3.13 6.58 1.43
C PHE A 133 3.06 7.22 0.04
N LEU A 134 3.20 6.42 -1.02
CA LEU A 134 3.14 6.91 -2.41
C LEU A 134 1.78 7.51 -2.74
N ILE A 135 0.70 6.85 -2.31
CA ILE A 135 -0.68 7.33 -2.50
C ILE A 135 -0.92 8.63 -1.74
N TYR A 136 -0.55 8.71 -0.45
CA TYR A 136 -0.75 9.94 0.34
C TYR A 136 0.07 11.09 -0.22
N ASN A 137 1.31 10.85 -0.62
CA ASN A 137 2.14 11.87 -1.25
C ASN A 137 1.52 12.39 -2.55
N ALA A 138 0.97 11.48 -3.37
CA ALA A 138 0.22 11.84 -4.57
C ALA A 138 -1.05 12.64 -4.26
N ILE A 139 -1.86 12.25 -3.28
CA ILE A 139 -3.09 12.98 -2.92
C ILE A 139 -2.76 14.37 -2.39
N LEU A 140 -1.79 14.48 -1.48
CA LEU A 140 -1.42 15.76 -0.88
C LEU A 140 -0.80 16.71 -1.92
N SER A 141 -0.08 16.18 -2.93
CA SER A 141 0.51 16.99 -4.00
C SER A 141 -0.54 17.62 -4.93
N LEU A 142 -1.76 17.08 -5.00
CA LEU A 142 -2.87 17.70 -5.73
C LEU A 142 -3.32 19.03 -5.11
N LYS A 143 -2.94 19.32 -3.86
CA LYS A 143 -3.31 20.54 -3.12
C LYS A 143 -4.81 20.83 -3.11
N ILE A 144 -5.63 19.78 -3.15
CA ILE A 144 -7.09 19.87 -3.03
C ILE A 144 -7.48 20.17 -1.57
N PRO A 145 -8.61 20.85 -1.33
CA PRO A 145 -9.08 21.18 0.02
C PRO A 145 -9.39 19.91 0.84
N PHE A 146 -9.44 20.05 2.18
CA PHE A 146 -9.61 18.94 3.11
C PHE A 146 -10.87 18.08 2.85
N TRP A 147 -11.96 18.70 2.37
CA TRP A 147 -13.19 18.00 2.04
C TRP A 147 -13.05 17.10 0.80
N GLY A 148 -12.02 17.28 -0.02
CA GLY A 148 -11.66 16.38 -1.12
C GLY A 148 -10.57 15.38 -0.74
N SER A 149 -9.50 15.83 -0.08
CA SER A 149 -8.35 14.97 0.26
C SER A 149 -8.68 13.94 1.34
N ALA A 150 -9.40 14.31 2.40
CA ALA A 150 -9.66 13.40 3.51
C ALA A 150 -10.59 12.23 3.12
N PRO A 151 -11.69 12.43 2.36
CA PRO A 151 -12.47 11.31 1.84
C PRO A 151 -11.67 10.42 0.88
N LEU A 152 -10.80 11.00 0.03
CA LEU A 152 -9.97 10.22 -0.89
C LEU A 152 -8.94 9.36 -0.13
N ILE A 153 -8.29 9.92 0.88
CA ILE A 153 -7.38 9.20 1.78
C ILE A 153 -8.12 8.06 2.47
N THR A 154 -9.31 8.33 3.03
CA THR A 154 -10.13 7.30 3.69
C THR A 154 -10.50 6.18 2.71
N ALA A 155 -11.01 6.54 1.53
CA ALA A 155 -11.49 5.59 0.52
C ALA A 155 -10.37 4.70 -0.04
N LEU A 156 -9.16 5.24 -0.25
CA LEU A 156 -8.02 4.47 -0.74
C LEU A 156 -7.31 3.68 0.38
N SER A 157 -7.39 4.15 1.63
CA SER A 157 -6.83 3.43 2.79
C SER A 157 -7.67 2.22 3.17
N PHE A 158 -8.99 2.32 3.07
CA PHE A 158 -9.93 1.24 3.45
C PHE A 158 -9.59 -0.13 2.82
N PRO A 159 -9.47 -0.27 1.49
CA PRO A 159 -9.17 -1.57 0.87
C PRO A 159 -7.78 -2.10 1.27
N LEU A 160 -6.81 -1.21 1.50
CA LEU A 160 -5.46 -1.59 1.94
C LEU A 160 -5.44 -2.04 3.41
N PHE A 161 -6.19 -1.40 4.30
CA PHE A 161 -6.41 -1.91 5.66
C PHE A 161 -7.16 -3.24 5.65
N LEU A 162 -8.16 -3.40 4.78
CA LEU A 162 -8.91 -4.65 4.62
C LEU A 162 -8.01 -5.80 4.22
N GLN A 163 -7.21 -5.59 3.17
CA GLN A 163 -6.22 -6.57 2.73
C GLN A 163 -5.19 -6.84 3.85
N GLY A 164 -4.68 -5.79 4.50
CA GLY A 164 -3.64 -5.89 5.51
C GLY A 164 -4.09 -6.66 6.76
N PHE A 165 -5.31 -6.43 7.25
CA PHE A 165 -5.87 -7.18 8.38
C PHE A 165 -6.22 -8.62 8.00
N TRP A 166 -6.69 -8.85 6.77
CA TRP A 166 -7.01 -10.20 6.28
C TRP A 166 -5.80 -11.15 6.24
N THR A 167 -4.58 -10.64 6.12
CA THR A 167 -3.35 -11.47 6.15
C THR A 167 -3.13 -12.24 7.46
N ILE A 168 -3.85 -11.88 8.53
CA ILE A 168 -3.77 -12.55 9.83
C ILE A 168 -4.65 -13.81 9.88
N PRO A 169 -6.00 -13.73 9.74
CA PRO A 169 -6.84 -14.92 9.75
C PRO A 169 -6.73 -15.74 8.46
N LEU A 170 -6.49 -15.11 7.30
CA LEU A 170 -6.49 -15.75 5.97
C LEU A 170 -7.77 -16.56 5.66
N ASP A 171 -8.89 -16.17 6.26
CA ASP A 171 -10.17 -16.84 6.10
C ASP A 171 -10.78 -16.61 4.71
N LYS A 172 -11.57 -17.60 4.24
CA LYS A 172 -12.32 -17.49 2.97
C LYS A 172 -13.49 -16.49 3.03
N LYS A 173 -13.96 -16.14 4.23
CA LYS A 173 -15.05 -15.19 4.43
C LYS A 173 -14.51 -13.99 5.18
N ILE A 174 -14.90 -12.80 4.74
CA ILE A 174 -14.58 -11.56 5.43
C ILE A 174 -15.51 -11.46 6.64
N SER A 175 -14.95 -11.45 7.85
CA SER A 175 -15.73 -11.26 9.06
C SER A 175 -16.17 -9.80 9.19
N LYS A 176 -17.32 -9.58 9.85
CA LYS A 176 -17.81 -8.22 10.15
C LYS A 176 -16.80 -7.43 10.98
N ASP A 177 -16.14 -8.09 11.93
CA ASP A 177 -15.12 -7.47 12.78
C ASP A 177 -13.94 -6.95 11.96
N LEU A 178 -13.53 -7.67 10.92
CA LEU A 178 -12.46 -7.24 10.03
C LEU A 178 -12.87 -6.02 9.20
N LEU A 179 -14.09 -6.02 8.65
CA LEU A 179 -14.63 -4.86 7.94
C LEU A 179 -14.72 -3.62 8.82
N ILE A 180 -15.24 -3.77 10.04
CA ILE A 180 -15.36 -2.67 11.01
C ILE A 180 -13.96 -2.16 11.39
N LEU A 181 -13.02 -3.06 11.67
CA LEU A 181 -11.65 -2.67 12.01
C LEU A 181 -10.96 -1.90 10.88
N SER A 182 -11.13 -2.34 9.62
CA SER A 182 -10.63 -1.64 8.44
C SER A 182 -11.27 -0.29 8.24
N LEU A 183 -12.60 -0.21 8.40
CA LEU A 183 -13.35 1.03 8.23
C LEU A 183 -12.93 2.06 9.28
N VAL A 184 -12.92 1.67 10.56
CA VAL A 184 -12.51 2.54 11.66
C VAL A 184 -11.06 3.00 11.47
N SER A 185 -10.14 2.10 11.13
CA SER A 185 -8.74 2.47 10.89
C SER A 185 -8.60 3.46 9.74
N SER A 186 -9.33 3.26 8.65
CA SER A 186 -9.31 4.19 7.51
C SER A 186 -9.91 5.56 7.84
N LEU A 187 -10.98 5.61 8.64
CA LEU A 187 -11.61 6.86 9.09
C LEU A 187 -10.67 7.65 9.99
N VAL A 188 -10.01 6.98 10.95
CA VAL A 188 -9.02 7.63 11.82
C VAL A 188 -7.89 8.26 11.00
N VAL A 189 -7.39 7.60 9.96
CA VAL A 189 -6.38 8.19 9.07
C VAL A 189 -6.93 9.40 8.30
N GLY A 190 -8.19 9.33 7.85
CA GLY A 190 -8.88 10.47 7.24
C GLY A 190 -8.98 11.68 8.17
N GLU A 191 -9.37 11.47 9.42
CA GLU A 191 -9.45 12.52 10.45
C GLU A 191 -8.08 13.12 10.77
N ILE A 192 -7.04 12.28 10.85
CA ILE A 192 -5.65 12.76 10.99
C ILE A 192 -5.27 13.62 9.78
N SER A 193 -5.68 13.24 8.57
CA SER A 193 -5.43 14.07 7.38
C SER A 193 -6.13 15.43 7.42
N VAL A 194 -7.34 15.52 8.00
CA VAL A 194 -8.01 16.81 8.23
C VAL A 194 -7.19 17.65 9.20
N SER A 195 -6.69 17.04 10.27
CA SER A 195 -5.83 17.73 11.25
C SER A 195 -4.55 18.26 10.61
N LEU A 196 -3.93 17.46 9.73
CA LEU A 196 -2.74 17.87 8.97
C LEU A 196 -2.99 19.03 8.01
N PHE A 197 -4.21 19.21 7.51
CA PHE A 197 -4.53 20.33 6.61
C PHE A 197 -4.32 21.69 7.27
N PHE A 198 -4.53 21.77 8.59
CA PHE A 198 -4.31 23.00 9.37
C PHE A 198 -2.86 23.16 9.85
N TRP A 199 -2.00 22.20 9.53
CA TRP A 199 -0.60 22.19 9.98
C TRP A 199 0.32 22.62 8.83
N PRO A 200 1.32 23.50 9.06
CA PRO A 200 2.27 23.93 8.04
C PRO A 200 3.34 22.85 7.75
N ALA A 201 2.89 21.66 7.33
CA ALA A 201 3.74 20.54 6.99
C ALA A 201 4.04 20.50 5.49
N THR A 202 5.27 20.12 5.14
CA THR A 202 5.61 19.83 3.75
C THR A 202 4.89 18.55 3.30
N LEU A 203 4.67 18.41 1.98
CA LEU A 203 3.99 17.25 1.39
C LEU A 203 4.61 15.92 1.84
N VAL A 204 5.95 15.87 1.89
CA VAL A 204 6.71 14.68 2.28
C VAL A 204 6.52 14.38 3.78
N VAL A 205 6.62 15.39 4.63
CA VAL A 205 6.45 15.21 6.09
C VAL A 205 5.02 14.77 6.41
N GLY A 206 4.02 15.38 5.78
CA GLY A 206 2.62 14.99 5.92
C GLY A 206 2.35 13.54 5.46
N SER A 207 2.91 13.12 4.32
CA SER A 207 2.74 11.74 3.84
C SER A 207 3.45 10.72 4.73
N ILE A 208 4.63 11.04 5.28
CA ILE A 208 5.30 10.19 6.28
C ILE A 208 4.44 10.08 7.54
N PHE A 209 3.90 11.20 8.04
CA PHE A 209 3.08 11.20 9.24
C PHE A 209 1.84 10.31 9.09
N LEU A 210 1.10 10.42 7.98
CA LEU A 210 -0.03 9.54 7.68
C LEU A 210 0.41 8.07 7.56
N THR A 211 1.56 7.80 6.96
CA THR A 211 2.10 6.44 6.84
C THR A 211 2.45 5.85 8.21
N VAL A 212 2.94 6.67 9.13
CA VAL A 212 3.22 6.24 10.51
C VAL A 212 1.92 6.02 11.30
N ALA A 213 0.90 6.85 11.08
CA ALA A 213 -0.43 6.59 11.64
C ALA A 213 -0.96 5.23 11.16
N VAL A 214 -0.81 4.91 9.87
CA VAL A 214 -1.12 3.57 9.33
C VAL A 214 -0.28 2.49 9.99
N TYR A 215 1.04 2.68 10.12
CA TYR A 215 1.93 1.71 10.77
C TYR A 215 1.41 1.32 12.16
N ILE A 216 0.99 2.31 12.95
CA ILE A 216 0.42 2.12 14.28
C ILE A 216 -0.91 1.39 14.20
N LEU A 217 -1.87 1.90 13.40
CA LEU A 217 -3.21 1.33 13.31
C LEU A 217 -3.21 -0.09 12.73
N LEU A 218 -2.46 -0.31 11.66
CA LEU A 218 -2.30 -1.60 11.01
C LEU A 218 -1.57 -2.58 11.93
N GLY A 219 -0.49 -2.15 12.58
CA GLY A 219 0.28 -3.00 13.51
C GLY A 219 -0.52 -3.41 14.75
N LEU A 220 -1.19 -2.45 15.40
CA LEU A 220 -2.05 -2.73 16.56
C LEU A 220 -3.27 -3.57 16.17
N GLY A 221 -3.89 -3.30 15.02
CA GLY A 221 -5.01 -4.10 14.52
C GLY A 221 -4.60 -5.53 14.20
N GLN A 222 -3.44 -5.75 13.56
CA GLN A 222 -2.88 -7.08 13.35
C GLN A 222 -2.55 -7.78 14.68
N ALA A 223 -1.94 -7.07 15.65
CA ALA A 223 -1.66 -7.63 16.98
C ALA A 223 -2.93 -8.02 17.74
N LYS A 224 -4.01 -7.25 17.61
CA LYS A 224 -5.34 -7.58 18.15
C LYS A 224 -5.89 -8.87 17.52
N LEU A 225 -5.80 -9.00 16.21
CA LEU A 225 -6.25 -10.20 15.48
C LEU A 225 -5.40 -11.44 15.83
N GLU A 226 -4.12 -11.25 16.12
CA GLU A 226 -3.23 -12.32 16.62
C GLU A 226 -3.44 -12.65 18.11
N GLN A 227 -4.36 -11.96 18.80
CA GLN A 227 -4.56 -12.06 20.26
C GLN A 227 -3.29 -11.78 21.07
N ARG A 228 -2.43 -10.90 20.54
CA ARG A 228 -1.14 -10.50 21.13
C ARG A 228 -1.09 -9.01 21.44
N LEU A 229 -2.25 -8.40 21.67
CA LEU A 229 -2.34 -6.99 22.04
C LEU A 229 -1.95 -6.80 23.52
N PHE A 230 -0.67 -6.94 23.80
CA PHE A 230 -0.12 -6.69 25.13
C PHE A 230 0.12 -5.20 25.32
N ARG A 231 0.07 -4.75 26.59
CA ARG A 231 0.36 -3.36 26.96
C ARG A 231 1.75 -2.93 26.49
N GLN A 232 2.71 -3.85 26.43
CA GLN A 232 4.05 -3.59 25.89
C GLN A 232 4.01 -3.27 24.39
N THR A 233 3.33 -4.10 23.58
CA THR A 233 3.16 -3.86 22.14
C THR A 233 2.50 -2.51 21.87
N VAL A 234 1.47 -2.16 22.64
CA VAL A 234 0.81 -0.85 22.53
C VAL A 234 1.80 0.28 22.80
N ARG A 235 2.62 0.16 23.85
CA ARG A 235 3.64 1.18 24.18
C ARG A 235 4.69 1.31 23.09
N GLU A 236 5.15 0.21 22.49
CA GLU A 236 6.15 0.23 21.41
C GLU A 236 5.64 0.99 20.19
N TYR A 237 4.41 0.69 19.72
CA TYR A 237 3.81 1.40 18.59
C TYR A 237 3.54 2.89 18.90
N LEU A 238 3.01 3.19 20.09
CA LEU A 238 2.77 4.58 20.49
C LEU A 238 4.06 5.39 20.65
N LEU A 239 5.14 4.77 21.14
CA LEU A 239 6.44 5.43 21.25
C LEU A 239 6.95 5.83 19.87
N VAL A 240 6.85 4.95 18.87
CA VAL A 240 7.20 5.30 17.48
C VAL A 240 6.35 6.47 16.98
N GLY A 241 5.05 6.46 17.26
CA GLY A 241 4.15 7.58 16.91
C GLY A 241 4.55 8.91 17.54
N ILE A 242 4.86 8.90 18.84
CA ILE A 242 5.31 10.08 19.57
C ILE A 242 6.63 10.61 19.01
N LEU A 243 7.60 9.73 18.74
CA LEU A 243 8.88 10.15 18.16
C LEU A 243 8.70 10.80 16.78
N VAL A 244 7.85 10.23 15.94
CA VAL A 244 7.57 10.80 14.61
C VAL A 244 6.80 12.11 14.73
N PHE A 245 5.85 12.22 15.66
CA PHE A 245 5.13 13.46 15.92
C PHE A 245 6.07 14.59 16.37
N ILE A 246 7.01 14.28 17.27
CA ILE A 246 8.05 15.23 17.70
C ILE A 246 8.95 15.61 16.51
N GLY A 247 9.39 14.63 15.71
CA GLY A 247 10.20 14.89 14.52
C GLY A 247 9.48 15.78 13.50
N MET A 248 8.19 15.56 13.30
CA MET A 248 7.35 16.41 12.46
C MET A 248 7.27 17.84 13.00
N PHE A 249 7.05 18.01 14.31
CA PHE A 249 6.96 19.33 14.94
C PHE A 249 8.22 20.18 14.71
N PHE A 250 9.41 19.56 14.75
CA PHE A 250 10.67 20.23 14.46
C PHE A 250 10.94 20.45 12.97
N ALA A 251 10.44 19.56 12.11
CA ALA A 251 10.61 19.69 10.66
C ALA A 251 9.71 20.78 10.05
N THR A 252 8.60 21.12 10.72
CA THR A 252 7.67 22.16 10.27
C THR A 252 8.21 23.55 10.58
N HIS A 253 8.28 24.40 9.55
CA HIS A 253 8.66 25.80 9.68
C HIS A 253 7.41 26.60 10.04
N TRP A 254 7.36 27.12 11.26
CA TRP A 254 6.23 27.89 11.77
C TRP A 254 6.31 29.39 11.46
N GLY A 255 7.48 29.86 11.01
CA GLY A 255 7.63 31.17 10.38
C GLY A 255 7.40 31.02 8.89
N GLY A 256 6.39 31.72 8.36
CA GLY A 256 6.03 31.72 6.94
C GLY A 256 7.13 32.20 6.02
#